data_AF-A0A4Q4VM93-F1
#
_entry.id   AF-A0A4Q4VM93-F1
#
_cell.length_a   1.000
_cell.length_b   1.000
_cell.length_c   1.000
_cell.angle_alpha   90.00
_cell.angle_beta   90.00
_cell.angle_gamma   90.00
#
_symmetry.space_group_name_H-M   'P 1'
#
loop_
_entity.id
_entity.type
_entity.pdbx_description
1 polymer ?
#
loop_
_entity_poly.entity_id
_entity_poly.type
_entity_poly.pdbx_seq_one_letter_code
_entity_poly.pdbx_strand_id
1 'polypeptide(L)'
;MSGNEALLVNSMVGQQADLAITRRGSAWYFTVCAIVGFSTLAIMLYAFTKPQNQRLFHYITAGARAVAFIAYFSMGSDLGQVPIQAQFVRPWRSRVFAAGTRQIFYARYIGWVITTPLLLLNLLLTAGVPTHTILATLLANEIMIVTGLIGALTRTSYK
;
A
#
# COMPACT_ATOMS: atom_id res chain seq x y z
N MET A 1 11.62 -27.99 -0.26
CA MET A 1 11.35 -27.02 -1.35
C MET A 1 11.73 -25.65 -0.80
N SER A 2 12.69 -24.94 -1.41
CA SER A 2 13.09 -23.61 -0.94
C SER A 2 12.70 -22.57 -1.99
N GLY A 3 11.76 -21.70 -1.66
CA GLY A 3 11.37 -20.57 -2.50
C GLY A 3 10.09 -19.93 -1.97
N ASN A 4 9.76 -18.73 -2.45
CA ASN A 4 8.52 -18.06 -2.07
C ASN A 4 7.30 -18.90 -2.50
N GLU A 5 6.57 -19.44 -1.55
CA GLU A 5 5.37 -20.28 -1.75
C GLU A 5 4.08 -19.57 -1.30
N ALA A 6 4.16 -18.27 -0.95
CA ALA A 6 3.04 -17.54 -0.37
C ALA A 6 1.78 -17.56 -1.26
N LEU A 7 1.95 -17.45 -2.58
CA LEU A 7 0.83 -17.49 -3.54
C LEU A 7 0.15 -18.88 -3.59
N LEU A 8 0.91 -19.95 -3.39
CA LEU A 8 0.35 -21.32 -3.38
C LEU A 8 -0.40 -21.56 -2.08
N VAL A 9 0.21 -21.19 -0.95
CA VAL A 9 -0.37 -21.35 0.38
C VAL A 9 -1.65 -20.53 0.54
N ASN A 10 -1.64 -19.27 0.10
CA ASN A 10 -2.77 -18.36 0.27
C ASN A 10 -3.80 -18.41 -0.88
N SER A 11 -3.62 -19.32 -1.84
CA SER A 11 -4.58 -19.52 -2.93
C SER A 11 -5.99 -19.88 -2.43
N MET A 12 -6.09 -20.52 -1.26
CA MET A 12 -7.36 -20.95 -0.64
C MET A 12 -8.04 -19.89 0.23
N VAL A 13 -7.37 -18.76 0.51
CA VAL A 13 -7.86 -17.75 1.48
C VAL A 13 -8.97 -16.86 0.89
N GLY A 14 -9.23 -16.95 -0.42
CA GLY A 14 -10.31 -16.21 -1.06
C GLY A 14 -10.39 -16.41 -2.57
N GLN A 15 -11.32 -15.71 -3.23
CA GLN A 15 -11.44 -15.72 -4.68
C GLN A 15 -10.18 -15.11 -5.33
N GLN A 16 -9.58 -15.86 -6.25
CA GLN A 16 -8.40 -15.42 -6.99
C GLN A 16 -8.79 -14.74 -8.29
N ALA A 17 -8.03 -13.71 -8.67
CA ALA A 17 -8.21 -13.04 -9.94
C ALA A 17 -7.51 -13.81 -11.07
N ASP A 18 -8.05 -13.74 -12.29
CA ASP A 18 -7.43 -14.32 -13.49
C ASP A 18 -6.08 -13.64 -13.79
N LEU A 19 -6.01 -12.33 -13.53
CA LEU A 19 -4.78 -11.55 -13.56
C LEU A 19 -4.21 -11.36 -12.15
N ALA A 20 -3.78 -12.46 -11.54
CA ALA A 20 -3.09 -12.44 -10.26
C ALA A 20 -1.62 -12.00 -10.39
N ILE A 21 -1.05 -11.59 -9.26
CA ILE A 21 0.36 -11.28 -9.12
C ILE A 21 1.23 -12.50 -9.46
N THR A 22 2.39 -12.24 -10.06
CA THR A 22 3.37 -13.31 -10.31
C THR A 22 4.20 -13.61 -9.07
N ARG A 23 4.77 -14.82 -8.99
CA ARG A 23 5.73 -15.21 -7.93
C ARG A 23 6.88 -14.21 -7.79
N ARG A 24 7.35 -13.63 -8.90
CA ARG A 24 8.39 -12.59 -8.92
C ARG A 24 7.88 -11.27 -8.33
N GLY A 25 6.64 -10.88 -8.62
CA GLY A 25 6.00 -9.70 -8.01
C GLY A 25 5.81 -9.86 -6.50
N SER A 26 5.41 -11.04 -6.05
CA SER A 26 5.32 -11.38 -4.63
C SER A 26 6.70 -11.34 -3.94
N ALA A 27 7.73 -11.92 -4.57
CA ALA A 27 9.10 -11.84 -4.06
C ALA A 27 9.59 -10.38 -3.95
N TRP A 28 9.27 -9.53 -4.94
CA TRP A 28 9.59 -8.11 -4.89
C TRP A 28 8.93 -7.40 -3.71
N TYR A 29 7.65 -7.68 -3.42
CA TYR A 29 6.99 -7.12 -2.25
C TYR A 29 7.65 -7.56 -0.95
N PHE A 30 8.11 -8.81 -0.84
CA PHE A 30 8.87 -9.25 0.33
C PHE A 30 10.24 -8.56 0.44
N THR A 31 10.92 -8.29 -0.68
CA THR A 31 12.15 -7.49 -0.68
C THR A 31 11.89 -6.08 -0.15
N VAL A 32 10.86 -5.41 -0.66
CA VAL A 32 10.48 -4.06 -0.19
C VAL A 32 10.07 -4.11 1.27
N CYS A 33 9.31 -5.12 1.68
CA CYS A 33 8.93 -5.36 3.07
C CYS A 33 10.17 -5.47 3.97
N ALA A 34 11.18 -6.26 3.61
CA ALA A 34 12.42 -6.39 4.38
C ALA A 34 13.17 -5.05 4.50
N ILE A 35 13.32 -4.31 3.40
CA ILE A 35 13.99 -3.00 3.39
C ILE A 35 13.24 -2.00 4.27
N VAL A 36 11.93 -1.91 4.11
CA VAL A 36 11.07 -1.00 4.87
C VAL A 36 11.11 -1.37 6.35
N GLY A 37 10.92 -2.65 6.70
CA GLY A 37 10.98 -3.15 8.08
C GLY A 37 12.31 -2.84 8.76
N PHE A 38 13.44 -3.15 8.10
CA PHE A 38 14.77 -2.83 8.62
C PHE A 38 14.95 -1.33 8.83
N SER A 39 14.57 -0.52 7.85
CA SER A 39 14.69 0.94 7.96
C SER A 39 13.80 1.54 9.06
N THR A 40 12.62 0.97 9.31
CA THR A 40 11.74 1.37 10.41
C THR A 40 12.42 1.15 11.76
N LEU A 41 13.02 -0.04 11.95
CA LEU A 41 13.77 -0.35 13.16
C LEU A 41 14.97 0.58 13.34
N ALA A 42 15.74 0.82 12.27
CA ALA A 42 16.88 1.73 12.31
C ALA A 42 16.48 3.16 12.73
N ILE A 43 15.40 3.70 12.16
CA ILE A 43 14.89 5.04 12.51
C ILE A 43 14.41 5.08 13.96
N MET A 44 13.69 4.04 14.41
CA MET A 44 13.18 3.99 15.79
C MET A 44 14.31 3.89 16.81
N LEU A 45 15.32 3.05 16.54
CA LEU A 45 16.53 2.95 17.36
C LEU A 45 17.29 4.28 17.40
N TYR A 46 17.44 4.95 16.26
CA TYR A 46 18.05 6.27 16.20
C TYR A 46 17.25 7.32 16.97
N ALA A 47 15.92 7.25 16.97
CA ALA A 47 15.05 8.17 17.71
C ALA A 47 15.33 8.14 19.23
N PHE A 48 15.70 6.99 19.79
CA PHE A 48 16.05 6.88 21.21
C PHE A 48 17.32 7.65 21.59
N THR A 49 18.19 7.98 20.63
CA THR A 49 19.36 8.83 20.86
C THR A 49 19.02 10.32 20.98
N LYS A 50 17.80 10.72 20.59
CA LYS A 50 17.37 12.13 20.60
C LYS A 50 16.57 12.49 21.86
N PRO A 51 16.60 13.74 22.33
CA PRO A 51 15.70 14.22 23.37
C PRO A 51 14.23 14.05 22.97
N GLN A 52 13.34 13.79 23.94
CA GLN A 52 11.93 13.46 23.67
C GLN A 52 11.20 14.52 22.83
N ASN A 53 11.48 15.80 23.04
CA ASN A 53 10.90 16.91 22.30
C ASN A 53 11.29 16.97 20.81
N GLN A 54 12.31 16.22 20.37
CA GLN A 54 12.78 16.17 18.98
C GLN A 54 12.38 14.87 18.25
N ARG A 55 11.63 13.98 18.91
CA ARG A 55 11.30 12.66 18.36
C ARG A 55 10.06 12.65 17.47
N LEU A 56 9.27 13.73 17.43
CA LEU A 56 8.00 13.78 16.69
C LEU A 56 8.15 13.31 15.24
N PHE A 57 9.08 13.90 14.48
CA PHE A 57 9.33 13.53 13.08
C PHE A 57 9.83 12.09 12.92
N HIS A 58 10.59 11.57 13.89
CA HIS A 58 11.04 10.18 13.90
C HIS A 58 9.86 9.23 14.10
N TYR A 59 8.94 9.53 15.00
CA TYR A 59 7.75 8.72 15.26
C TYR A 59 6.76 8.74 14.09
N ILE A 60 6.52 9.91 13.49
CA ILE A 60 5.68 10.02 12.29
C ILE A 60 6.27 9.18 11.15
N THR A 61 7.58 9.31 10.91
CA THR A 61 8.27 8.57 9.85
C THR A 61 8.28 7.06 10.13
N ALA A 62 8.62 6.65 11.35
CA ALA A 62 8.63 5.23 11.74
C ALA A 62 7.23 4.63 11.67
N GLY A 63 6.19 5.35 12.13
CA GLY A 63 4.80 4.93 12.04
C GLY A 63 4.34 4.72 10.60
N ALA A 64 4.62 5.67 9.71
CA ALA A 64 4.30 5.54 8.29
C ALA A 64 5.01 4.31 7.66
N ARG A 65 6.29 4.10 7.97
CA ARG A 65 7.04 2.95 7.44
C ARG A 65 6.57 1.62 8.04
N ALA A 66 6.17 1.60 9.31
CA ALA A 66 5.60 0.41 9.95
C ALA A 66 4.30 -0.04 9.27
N VAL A 67 3.40 0.90 8.95
CA VAL A 67 2.17 0.57 8.20
C VAL A 67 2.50 0.12 6.78
N ALA A 68 3.46 0.77 6.11
CA ALA A 68 3.90 0.34 4.79
C ALA A 68 4.47 -1.10 4.83
N PHE A 69 5.25 -1.46 5.85
CA PHE A 69 5.73 -2.82 6.07
C PHE A 69 4.59 -3.83 6.13
N ILE A 70 3.55 -3.57 6.92
CA ILE A 70 2.37 -4.44 7.05
C ILE A 70 1.65 -4.57 5.70
N ALA A 71 1.43 -3.46 4.99
CA ALA A 71 0.76 -3.46 3.70
C ALA A 71 1.54 -4.25 2.63
N TYR A 72 2.87 -4.07 2.56
CA TYR A 72 3.72 -4.83 1.64
C TYR A 72 3.81 -6.30 2.01
N PHE A 73 3.82 -6.66 3.29
CA PHE A 73 3.73 -8.04 3.73
C PHE A 73 2.42 -8.70 3.26
N SER A 74 1.28 -8.00 3.44
CA SER A 74 -0.03 -8.49 2.99
C SER A 74 -0.05 -8.71 1.48
N MET A 75 0.36 -7.70 0.70
CA MET A 75 0.38 -7.80 -0.78
C MET A 75 1.37 -8.84 -1.29
N GLY A 76 2.54 -8.97 -0.65
CA GLY A 76 3.51 -10.03 -0.95
C GLY A 76 2.96 -11.42 -0.67
N SER A 77 2.11 -11.54 0.35
CA SER A 77 1.43 -12.78 0.70
C SER A 77 0.17 -13.05 -0.11
N ASP A 78 -0.17 -12.22 -1.10
CA ASP A 78 -1.43 -12.29 -1.86
C ASP A 78 -2.70 -12.03 -1.02
N LEU A 79 -2.54 -11.43 0.15
CA LEU A 79 -3.63 -11.13 1.08
C LEU A 79 -4.12 -9.70 0.88
N GLY A 80 -5.39 -9.47 1.21
CA GLY A 80 -6.00 -8.15 1.11
C GLY A 80 -6.26 -7.71 -0.34
N GLN A 81 -6.68 -8.65 -1.17
CA GLN A 81 -7.00 -8.47 -2.59
C GLN A 81 -8.46 -8.79 -2.88
N VAL A 82 -9.00 -8.20 -3.94
CA VAL A 82 -10.31 -8.56 -4.49
C VAL A 82 -10.25 -8.65 -6.03
N PRO A 83 -10.85 -9.69 -6.64
CA PRO A 83 -10.98 -9.79 -8.09
C PRO A 83 -12.09 -8.85 -8.61
N ILE A 84 -11.75 -8.01 -9.58
CA ILE A 84 -12.67 -7.03 -10.21
C ILE A 84 -12.64 -7.21 -11.72
N GLN A 85 -13.80 -7.23 -12.39
CA GLN A 85 -13.86 -7.38 -13.84
C GLN A 85 -12.98 -6.34 -14.56
N ALA A 86 -12.09 -6.80 -15.44
CA ALA A 86 -11.24 -5.92 -16.22
C ALA A 86 -12.08 -5.15 -17.25
N GLN A 87 -12.03 -3.82 -17.20
CA GLN A 87 -12.76 -2.95 -18.12
C GLN A 87 -12.06 -2.82 -19.48
N PHE A 88 -10.72 -2.80 -19.47
CA PHE A 88 -9.90 -2.61 -20.66
C PHE A 88 -9.17 -3.90 -21.02
N VAL A 89 -9.76 -4.67 -21.92
CA VAL A 89 -9.19 -5.88 -22.51
C VAL A 89 -8.27 -5.49 -23.66
N ARG A 90 -7.13 -6.17 -23.83
CA ARG A 90 -6.18 -5.89 -24.91
C ARG A 90 -6.13 -7.06 -25.90
N PRO A 91 -6.74 -6.92 -27.10
CA PRO A 91 -6.82 -7.95 -28.14
C PRO A 91 -5.50 -8.67 -28.44
N TRP A 92 -4.42 -7.88 -28.52
CA TRP A 92 -3.11 -8.34 -29.01
C TRP A 92 -2.22 -8.98 -27.94
N ARG A 93 -2.69 -9.14 -26.69
CA ARG A 93 -1.88 -9.64 -25.58
C ARG A 93 -2.57 -10.81 -24.92
N SER A 94 -2.08 -12.03 -25.15
CA SER A 94 -2.71 -13.29 -24.70
C SER A 94 -3.04 -13.32 -23.20
N ARG A 95 -2.23 -12.68 -22.36
CA ARG A 95 -2.50 -12.59 -20.91
C ARG A 95 -3.68 -11.68 -20.56
N VAL A 96 -3.96 -10.66 -21.36
CA VAL A 96 -4.98 -9.64 -21.09
C VAL A 96 -6.20 -9.79 -22.01
N PHE A 97 -6.10 -10.64 -23.03
CA PHE A 97 -7.11 -10.88 -24.05
C PHE A 97 -8.40 -11.50 -23.51
N ALA A 98 -8.27 -12.47 -22.60
CA ALA A 98 -9.38 -13.12 -21.92
C ALA A 98 -9.40 -12.75 -20.43
N ALA A 99 -8.84 -11.59 -20.07
CA ALA A 99 -8.78 -11.17 -18.68
C ALA A 99 -10.20 -10.96 -18.14
N GLY A 100 -10.74 -11.97 -17.47
CA GLY A 100 -11.99 -11.84 -16.72
C GLY A 100 -11.77 -10.81 -15.61
N THR A 101 -11.06 -11.23 -14.57
CA THR A 101 -10.87 -10.43 -13.37
C THR A 101 -9.42 -9.96 -13.19
N ARG A 102 -9.26 -8.70 -12.79
CA ARG A 102 -7.99 -8.11 -12.33
C ARG A 102 -7.91 -8.15 -10.82
N GLN A 103 -6.70 -8.39 -10.31
CA GLN A 103 -6.43 -8.30 -8.89
C GLN A 103 -6.31 -6.85 -8.44
N ILE A 104 -7.10 -6.44 -7.44
CA ILE A 104 -6.99 -5.14 -6.78
C ILE A 104 -6.66 -5.35 -5.31
N PHE A 105 -5.48 -4.90 -4.90
CA PHE A 105 -5.06 -4.93 -3.49
C PHE A 105 -5.72 -3.77 -2.73
N TYR A 106 -6.85 -4.02 -2.07
CA TYR A 106 -7.46 -3.03 -1.18
C TYR A 106 -6.57 -2.76 0.06
N ALA A 107 -5.74 -3.72 0.48
CA ALA A 107 -4.73 -3.52 1.51
C ALA A 107 -3.77 -2.36 1.21
N ARG A 108 -3.53 -2.08 -0.08
CA ARG A 108 -2.75 -0.90 -0.49
C ARG A 108 -3.43 0.40 -0.10
N TYR A 109 -4.73 0.50 -0.35
CA TYR A 109 -5.51 1.70 -0.04
C TYR A 109 -5.63 1.89 1.47
N ILE A 110 -5.81 0.82 2.25
CA ILE A 110 -5.75 0.87 3.72
C ILE A 110 -4.39 1.41 4.18
N GLY A 111 -3.30 0.93 3.57
CA GLY A 111 -1.97 1.46 3.83
C GLY A 111 -1.86 2.95 3.48
N TRP A 112 -2.41 3.39 2.34
CA TRP A 112 -2.39 4.80 1.94
C TRP A 112 -3.14 5.71 2.89
N VAL A 113 -4.32 5.31 3.38
CA VAL A 113 -5.13 6.06 4.36
C VAL A 113 -4.33 6.46 5.60
N ILE A 114 -3.28 5.72 5.95
CA ILE A 114 -2.44 6.05 7.12
C ILE A 114 -1.08 6.63 6.68
N THR A 115 -0.46 6.07 5.64
CA THR A 115 0.91 6.45 5.27
C THR A 115 0.99 7.80 4.57
N THR A 116 0.09 8.12 3.64
CA THR A 116 0.15 9.39 2.92
C THR A 116 -0.19 10.61 3.80
N PRO A 117 -1.18 10.59 4.72
CA PRO A 117 -1.37 11.74 5.60
C PRO A 117 -0.20 11.93 6.56
N LEU A 118 0.45 10.85 7.04
CA LEU A 118 1.65 10.97 7.87
C LEU A 118 2.84 11.57 7.10
N LEU A 119 3.01 11.21 5.82
CA LEU A 119 4.04 11.81 4.96
C LEU A 119 3.76 13.30 4.70
N LEU A 120 2.51 13.66 4.40
CA LEU A 120 2.11 15.06 4.20
C LEU A 120 2.24 15.86 5.50
N LEU A 121 1.84 15.30 6.64
CA LEU A 121 2.02 15.91 7.95
C LEU A 121 3.50 16.20 8.22
N ASN A 122 4.38 15.24 7.93
CA ASN A 122 5.83 15.41 8.07
C ASN A 122 6.35 16.59 7.23
N LEU A 123 5.92 16.68 5.95
CA LEU A 123 6.31 17.75 5.05
C LEU A 123 5.77 19.12 5.49
N LEU A 124 4.49 19.21 5.84
CA LEU A 124 3.83 20.47 6.18
C LEU A 124 4.28 21.03 7.52
N LEU A 125 4.53 20.17 8.52
CA LEU A 125 5.14 20.56 9.79
C LEU A 125 6.56 21.09 9.57
N THR A 126 7.34 20.45 8.67
CA THR A 126 8.69 20.91 8.32
C THR A 126 8.65 22.26 7.60
N ALA A 127 7.64 22.48 6.76
CA ALA A 127 7.43 23.75 6.06
C ALA A 127 6.82 24.86 6.94
N GLY A 128 6.49 24.59 8.21
CA GLY A 128 5.92 25.59 9.12
C GLY A 128 4.53 26.08 8.71
N VAL A 129 3.77 25.24 8.00
CA VAL A 129 2.45 25.60 7.47
C VAL A 129 1.43 25.75 8.61
N PRO A 130 0.51 26.72 8.56
CA PRO A 130 -0.54 26.88 9.57
C PRO A 130 -1.41 25.64 9.73
N THR A 131 -1.81 25.34 10.98
CA THR A 131 -2.58 24.12 11.32
C THR A 131 -3.86 23.96 10.50
N HIS A 132 -4.58 25.04 10.20
CA HIS A 132 -5.81 24.97 9.40
C HIS A 132 -5.54 24.46 7.97
N THR A 133 -4.45 24.90 7.35
CA THR A 133 -4.02 24.42 6.02
C THR A 133 -3.55 22.98 6.09
N ILE A 134 -2.88 22.57 7.18
CA ILE A 134 -2.51 21.16 7.42
C ILE A 134 -3.77 20.29 7.43
N LEU A 135 -4.74 20.63 8.27
CA LEU A 135 -5.98 19.86 8.41
C LEU A 135 -6.77 19.77 7.09
N ALA A 136 -6.89 20.89 6.35
CA ALA A 136 -7.53 20.89 5.04
C ALA A 136 -6.80 19.99 4.03
N THR A 137 -5.46 20.02 4.04
CA THR A 137 -4.64 19.18 3.14
C THR A 137 -4.78 17.70 3.47
N LEU A 138 -4.79 17.35 4.76
CA LEU A 138 -5.00 15.96 5.21
C LEU A 138 -6.39 15.46 4.82
N LEU A 139 -7.44 16.30 4.95
CA LEU A 139 -8.79 15.94 4.51
C LEU A 139 -8.86 15.70 3.00
N ALA A 140 -8.25 16.59 2.20
CA ALA A 140 -8.18 16.43 0.75
C ALA A 140 -7.43 15.14 0.35
N ASN A 141 -6.37 14.79 1.07
CA ASN A 141 -5.65 13.53 0.89
C ASN A 141 -6.55 12.31 1.15
N GLU A 142 -7.33 12.31 2.23
CA GLU A 142 -8.25 11.18 2.49
C GLU A 142 -9.33 11.06 1.41
N ILE A 143 -9.90 12.18 0.96
CA ILE A 143 -10.88 12.19 -0.14
C ILE A 143 -10.26 11.58 -1.41
N MET A 144 -9.02 11.94 -1.75
CA MET A 144 -8.30 11.37 -2.89
C MET A 144 -8.15 9.84 -2.79
N ILE A 145 -7.81 9.32 -1.60
CA ILE A 145 -7.59 7.88 -1.42
C ILE A 145 -8.92 7.12 -1.48
N VAL A 146 -9.96 7.63 -0.82
CA VAL A 146 -11.30 7.04 -0.81
C VAL A 146 -11.88 7.00 -2.22
N THR A 147 -11.82 8.12 -2.94
CA THR A 147 -12.28 8.18 -4.34
C THR A 147 -11.46 7.25 -5.24
N GLY A 148 -10.15 7.17 -5.04
CA GLY A 148 -9.28 6.21 -5.74
C GLY A 148 -9.65 4.75 -5.47
N LEU A 149 -10.00 4.38 -4.23
CA LEU A 149 -10.43 3.04 -3.86
C LEU A 149 -11.77 2.70 -4.48
N ILE A 150 -12.77 3.57 -4.32
CA ILE A 150 -14.11 3.39 -4.92
C ILE A 150 -14.00 3.30 -6.45
N GLY A 151 -13.15 4.13 -7.05
CA GLY A 151 -12.84 4.08 -8.47
C GLY A 151 -12.21 2.76 -8.89
N ALA A 152 -11.31 2.19 -8.09
CA ALA A 152 -10.67 0.90 -8.38
C ALA A 152 -11.63 -0.30 -8.26
N LEU A 153 -12.59 -0.24 -7.32
CA LEU A 153 -13.55 -1.31 -7.05
C LEU A 153 -14.80 -1.26 -7.94
N THR A 154 -15.15 -0.11 -8.48
CA THR A 154 -16.29 0.02 -9.38
C THR A 154 -16.01 -0.70 -10.70
N ARG A 155 -16.94 -1.56 -11.15
CA ARG A 155 -16.81 -2.39 -12.36
C ARG A 155 -17.40 -1.75 -13.62
N THR A 156 -18.31 -0.80 -13.44
CA THR A 156 -19.11 -0.22 -14.53
C THR A 156 -18.36 0.89 -15.26
N SER A 157 -18.74 1.14 -16.51
CA SER A 157 -18.20 2.23 -17.34
C SER A 157 -18.87 3.59 -17.10
N TYR A 158 -19.85 3.69 -16.21
CA TYR A 158 -20.60 4.91 -15.89
C TYR A 158 -19.81 5.94 -15.04
N LYS A 159 -18.48 5.82 -14.98
CA LYS A 159 -17.63 6.65 -14.11
C LYS A 159 -17.30 7.97 -14.76
#